data_AF-A0A3D0RPG0-F1
#
_entry.id   AF-A0A3D0RPG0-F1
#
_cell.length_a   1.000
_cell.length_b   1.000
_cell.length_c   1.000
_cell.angle_alpha   90.00
_cell.angle_beta   90.00
_cell.angle_gamma   90.00
#
_symmetry.space_group_name_H-M   'P 1'
#
loop_
_entity.id
_entity.type
_entity.pdbx_description
1 polymer ?
#
loop_
_entity_poly.entity_id
_entity_poly.type
_entity_poly.pdbx_seq_one_letter_code
_entity_poly.pdbx_strand_id
1 'polypeptide(L)'
;MIEEKHASSPDHEPASEPQQIRVQMPSLPTLITYGLIGITVFFYVMQMLSTAIWGYAIYQMDWLEYFGARINSAIRAGDYWRFITPVF
;
A
#
# COMPACT_ATOMS: atom_id res chain seq x y z
N MET A 1 -70.72 -14.59 37.89
CA MET A 1 -70.24 -14.48 36.49
C MET A 1 -69.55 -13.14 36.39
N ILE A 2 -68.23 -13.10 36.62
CA ILE A 2 -67.41 -11.90 36.54
C ILE A 2 -66.56 -12.07 35.28
N GLU A 3 -66.75 -11.17 34.32
CA GLU A 3 -66.05 -11.15 33.04
C GLU A 3 -64.64 -10.60 33.27
N GLU A 4 -63.66 -11.50 33.34
CA GLU A 4 -62.23 -11.17 33.25
C GLU A 4 -61.97 -10.57 31.87
N LYS A 5 -62.14 -9.25 31.75
CA LYS A 5 -61.76 -8.49 30.56
C LYS A 5 -60.24 -8.55 30.44
N HIS A 6 -59.78 -9.54 29.67
CA HIS A 6 -58.39 -9.74 29.30
C HIS A 6 -57.79 -8.39 28.85
N ALA A 7 -56.95 -7.79 29.68
CA ALA A 7 -56.23 -6.59 29.34
C ALA A 7 -55.18 -6.97 28.28
N SER A 8 -55.56 -6.85 27.00
CA SER A 8 -54.61 -6.73 25.90
C SER A 8 -53.72 -5.51 26.21
N SER A 9 -52.43 -5.77 26.43
CA SER A 9 -51.41 -4.77 26.68
C SER A 9 -50.24 -5.06 25.74
N PRO A 10 -49.54 -4.00 25.33
CA PRO A 10 -49.54 -3.45 23.97
C PRO A 10 -48.79 -4.35 22.99
N ASP A 11 -49.21 -4.30 21.73
CA ASP A 11 -48.47 -4.83 20.59
C ASP A 11 -46.98 -4.55 20.75
N HIS A 12 -46.18 -5.61 20.92
CA HIS A 12 -44.73 -5.52 20.80
C HIS A 12 -44.44 -5.13 19.36
N GLU A 13 -44.14 -3.85 19.14
CA GLU A 13 -43.58 -3.40 17.87
C GLU A 13 -42.27 -4.17 17.64
N PRO A 14 -42.15 -5.00 16.58
CA PRO A 14 -40.93 -5.75 16.36
C PRO A 14 -39.80 -4.76 16.14
N ALA A 15 -38.82 -4.77 17.04
CA ALA A 15 -37.61 -3.98 16.91
C ALA A 15 -37.01 -4.22 15.54
N SER A 16 -36.96 -3.17 14.71
CA SER A 16 -36.41 -3.23 13.36
C SER A 16 -34.97 -3.74 13.45
N GLU A 17 -34.74 -4.97 13.00
CA GLU A 17 -33.40 -5.56 13.01
C GLU A 17 -32.49 -4.71 12.11
N PRO A 18 -31.30 -4.31 12.58
CA PRO A 18 -30.41 -3.47 11.80
C PRO A 18 -30.04 -4.19 10.49
N GLN A 19 -30.60 -3.68 9.40
CA GLN A 19 -30.40 -4.23 8.07
C GLN A 19 -28.94 -4.01 7.66
N GLN A 20 -28.13 -5.08 7.73
CA GLN A 20 -26.73 -5.03 7.34
C GLN A 20 -26.63 -4.86 5.82
N ILE A 21 -26.42 -3.62 5.38
CA ILE A 21 -26.18 -3.31 3.96
C ILE A 21 -24.75 -3.72 3.63
N ARG A 22 -24.61 -4.86 2.94
CA ARG A 22 -23.30 -5.35 2.49
C ARG A 22 -22.84 -4.55 1.27
N VAL A 23 -22.01 -3.55 1.50
CA VAL A 23 -21.36 -2.79 0.43
C VAL A 23 -20.32 -3.68 -0.24
N GLN A 24 -20.57 -4.08 -1.49
CA GLN A 24 -19.58 -4.81 -2.27
C GLN A 24 -18.45 -3.87 -2.65
N MET A 25 -17.24 -4.15 -2.16
CA MET A 25 -16.06 -3.42 -2.59
C MET A 25 -15.62 -3.93 -3.97
N PRO A 26 -15.32 -3.02 -4.91
CA PRO A 26 -14.75 -3.41 -6.19
C PRO A 26 -13.40 -4.09 -5.96
N SER A 27 -13.27 -5.34 -6.41
CA SER A 27 -11.99 -6.06 -6.41
C SER A 27 -11.14 -5.58 -7.59
N LEU A 28 -10.32 -4.55 -7.38
CA LEU A 28 -9.36 -4.10 -8.38
C LEU A 28 -8.18 -5.07 -8.49
N PRO A 29 -7.67 -5.36 -9.70
CA PRO A 29 -6.48 -6.18 -9.86
C PRO A 29 -5.24 -5.43 -9.35
N THR A 30 -4.61 -5.95 -8.29
CA THR A 30 -3.46 -5.34 -7.58
C THR A 30 -2.10 -5.70 -8.20
N LEU A 31 -2.07 -6.10 -9.48
CA LEU A 31 -0.87 -6.66 -10.13
C LEU A 31 0.26 -5.62 -10.22
N ILE A 32 -0.06 -4.37 -10.53
CA ILE A 32 0.92 -3.27 -10.61
C ILE A 32 1.53 -3.01 -9.22
N THR A 33 0.71 -2.99 -8.17
CA THR A 33 1.18 -2.77 -6.80
C THR A 33 2.15 -3.86 -6.37
N TYR A 34 1.81 -5.14 -6.59
CA TYR A 34 2.73 -6.24 -6.29
C TYR A 34 3.98 -6.20 -7.16
N GLY A 35 3.88 -5.76 -8.41
CA GLY A 35 5.01 -5.52 -9.30
C GLY A 35 5.97 -4.45 -8.75
N LEU A 36 5.45 -3.29 -8.34
CA LEU A 36 6.25 -2.20 -7.76
C LEU A 36 6.91 -2.64 -6.45
N ILE A 37 6.19 -3.37 -5.59
CA ILE A 37 6.75 -3.94 -4.36
C ILE A 37 7.91 -4.88 -4.71
N GLY A 38 7.70 -5.80 -5.66
CA GLY A 38 8.75 -6.74 -6.09
C GLY A 38 9.99 -6.03 -6.64
N ILE A 39 9.79 -5.00 -7.47
CA ILE A 39 10.89 -4.19 -8.02
C ILE A 39 11.66 -3.47 -6.89
N THR A 40 10.95 -2.85 -5.95
CA THR A 40 11.57 -2.15 -4.80
C THR A 40 12.39 -3.12 -3.95
N VAL A 41 11.82 -4.27 -3.60
CA VAL A 41 12.52 -5.31 -2.83
C VAL A 41 13.75 -5.82 -3.59
N PHE A 42 13.64 -6.00 -4.91
CA PHE A 42 14.77 -6.43 -5.74
C PHE A 42 15.94 -5.43 -5.68
N PHE A 43 15.67 -4.12 -5.88
CA PHE A 43 16.71 -3.08 -5.78
C PHE A 43 17.30 -2.99 -4.37
N TYR A 44 16.48 -3.11 -3.33
CA TYR A 44 16.95 -3.12 -1.94
C TYR A 44 17.92 -4.28 -1.67
N VAL A 45 17.58 -5.50 -2.09
CA VAL A 45 18.47 -6.66 -1.94
C VAL A 45 19.76 -6.45 -2.73
N MET A 46 19.67 -5.88 -3.92
CA MET A 46 20.83 -5.59 -4.76
C MET A 46 21.73 -4.49 -4.15
N GLN A 47 21.17 -3.48 -3.47
CA GLN A 47 21.92 -2.49 -2.68
C GLN A 47 22.67 -3.14 -1.52
N MET A 48 22.00 -4.00 -0.76
CA MET A 48 22.62 -4.75 0.33
C MET A 48 23.77 -5.63 -0.17
N LEU A 49 23.59 -6.28 -1.33
CA LEU A 49 24.65 -7.08 -1.94
C LEU A 49 25.80 -6.20 -2.45
N SER A 50 25.50 -5.05 -3.05
CA SER A 50 26.50 -4.09 -3.51
C SER A 50 27.37 -3.58 -2.38
N THR A 51 26.75 -3.13 -1.28
CA THR A 51 27.44 -2.70 -0.06
C THR A 51 28.22 -3.84 0.59
N ALA A 52 27.71 -5.07 0.57
CA ALA A 52 28.42 -6.23 1.13
C ALA A 52 29.70 -6.59 0.36
N ILE A 53 29.71 -6.44 -0.98
CA ILE A 53 30.86 -6.81 -1.82
C ILE A 53 31.85 -5.66 -1.99
N TRP A 54 31.35 -4.44 -2.25
CA TRP A 54 32.18 -3.27 -2.58
C TRP A 54 32.21 -2.19 -1.50
N GLY A 55 31.32 -2.24 -0.50
CA GLY A 55 31.17 -1.17 0.47
C GLY A 55 30.68 0.14 -0.15
N TYR A 56 30.88 1.24 0.59
CA TYR A 56 30.57 2.60 0.15
C TYR A 56 31.70 3.16 -0.73
N ALA A 57 31.81 2.60 -1.94
CA ALA A 57 32.95 2.84 -2.83
C ALA A 57 32.98 4.24 -3.47
N ILE A 58 31.84 4.94 -3.58
CA ILE A 58 31.72 6.17 -4.38
C ILE A 58 31.18 7.30 -3.51
N TYR A 59 32.01 8.28 -3.11
CA TYR A 59 31.55 9.44 -2.32
C TYR A 59 30.71 9.07 -1.09
N GLN A 60 31.04 7.97 -0.39
CA GLN A 60 30.26 7.41 0.74
C GLN A 60 28.88 6.86 0.35
N MET A 61 28.63 6.62 -0.94
CA MET A 61 27.45 5.95 -1.50
C MET A 61 27.83 4.57 -2.03
N ASP A 62 26.86 3.68 -2.11
CA ASP A 62 27.00 2.42 -2.83
C ASP A 62 26.83 2.62 -4.35
N TRP A 63 27.20 1.60 -5.13
CA TRP A 63 27.17 1.68 -6.60
C TRP A 63 25.75 1.88 -7.16
N LEU A 64 24.76 1.23 -6.54
CA LEU A 64 23.38 1.29 -6.98
C LEU A 64 22.77 2.64 -6.60
N GLU A 65 23.08 3.14 -5.40
CA GLU A 65 22.72 4.49 -4.97
C GLU A 65 23.31 5.54 -5.91
N TYR A 66 24.61 5.49 -6.24
CA TYR A 66 25.22 6.48 -7.14
C TYR A 66 24.56 6.51 -8.52
N PHE A 67 24.11 5.37 -9.04
CA PHE A 67 23.43 5.27 -10.33
C PHE A 67 21.97 5.75 -10.27
N GLY A 68 21.25 5.39 -9.20
CA GLY A 68 19.82 5.67 -9.01
C GLY A 68 19.52 7.05 -8.42
N ALA A 69 20.46 7.66 -7.70
CA ALA A 69 20.25 8.90 -6.97
C ALA A 69 19.99 10.10 -7.88
N ARG A 70 19.27 11.09 -7.35
CA ARG A 70 19.02 12.34 -8.07
C ARG A 70 20.24 13.24 -8.03
N ILE A 71 21.00 13.28 -9.14
CA ILE A 71 22.18 14.14 -9.29
C ILE A 71 21.92 15.17 -10.41
N ASN A 72 21.72 16.44 -10.03
CA ASN A 72 21.32 17.49 -10.97
C ASN A 72 22.34 17.76 -12.10
N SER A 73 23.64 17.62 -11.82
CA SER A 73 24.68 17.74 -12.86
C SER A 73 24.59 16.62 -13.90
N ALA A 74 24.35 15.39 -13.46
CA ALA A 74 24.17 14.23 -14.33
C ALA A 74 22.87 14.33 -15.16
N ILE A 75 21.78 14.82 -14.55
CA ILE A 75 20.51 15.06 -15.25
C ILE A 75 20.71 16.09 -16.37
N ARG A 76 21.45 17.19 -16.12
CA ARG A 76 21.80 18.16 -17.17
C ARG A 76 22.67 17.58 -18.28
N ALA A 77 23.41 16.51 -17.98
CA ALA A 77 24.24 15.79 -18.93
C ALA A 77 23.48 14.69 -19.71
N GLY A 78 22.21 14.41 -19.37
CA GLY A 78 21.35 13.47 -20.10
C GLY A 78 20.86 12.25 -19.30
N ASP A 79 21.19 12.13 -18.01
CA ASP A 79 20.77 11.01 -17.16
C ASP A 79 19.30 11.15 -16.71
N TYR A 80 18.35 11.11 -17.65
CA TYR A 80 16.94 11.37 -17.36
C TYR A 80 16.26 10.30 -16.51
N TRP A 81 16.77 9.07 -16.47
CA TRP A 81 16.22 8.01 -15.61
C TRP A 81 16.25 8.38 -14.12
N ARG A 82 17.17 9.26 -13.71
CA ARG A 82 17.30 9.77 -12.33
C ARG A 82 16.10 10.60 -11.85
N PHE A 83 15.13 10.90 -12.73
CA PHE A 83 13.84 11.45 -12.31
C PHE A 83 12.89 10.40 -11.72
N ILE A 84 13.07 9.14 -12.09
CA ILE A 84 12.18 8.04 -11.71
C ILE A 84 12.88 7.11 -10.72
N THR A 85 14.13 6.74 -10.97
CA THR A 85 14.83 5.74 -10.14
C THR A 85 14.87 6.03 -8.63
N PRO A 86 14.89 7.28 -8.12
CA PRO A 86 14.89 7.53 -6.67
C PRO A 86 13.62 7.08 -5.93
N VAL A 87 12.56 6.67 -6.65
CA VAL A 87 11.34 6.14 -6.03
C VAL A 87 11.47 4.67 -5.60
N PHE A 88 12.54 3.99 -6.02
CA PHE A 88 12.84 2.59 -5.72
C PHE A 88 14.11 2.49 -4.88
#